data_AF-A0A2H8TJE1-F1
#
_entry.id   AF-A0A2H8TJE1-F1
#
_cell.length_a   1.000
_cell.length_b   1.000
_cell.length_c   1.000
_cell.angle_alpha   90.00
_cell.angle_beta   90.00
_cell.angle_gamma   90.00
#
_symmetry.space_group_name_H-M   'P 1'
#
loop_
_entity.id
_entity.type
_entity.pdbx_description
1 polymer ?
#
loop_
_entity_poly.entity_id
_entity_poly.type
_entity_poly.pdbx_seq_one_letter_code
_entity_poly.pdbx_strand_id
1 'polypeptide(L)'
;MSMKVDEDEHSIEMQLPYIAKVMQDYKDKFTIVPVMVGSLSTEKESLYGHIFSQYLADPKNLFIISSDFCHWGQRFRYTFYEKSWGEIHQSIKTLDHKGMDTIETLKPAAFVEYLKTFSNTICGRHPISVLLQAANHLRTQKLSLKFLKYAQSSKCYNLGDSSVSYASASLIIE
;
A
#
# COMPACT_ATOMS: atom_id res chain seq x y z
N MET A 1 4.58 13.68 -17.80
CA MET A 1 5.42 12.47 -17.76
C MET A 1 5.87 12.19 -19.18
N SER A 2 7.15 11.90 -19.40
CA SER A 2 7.61 11.45 -20.73
C SER A 2 7.42 9.95 -20.87
N MET A 3 7.35 9.43 -22.10
CA MET A 3 7.28 7.98 -22.35
C MET A 3 8.39 7.22 -21.63
N LYS A 4 9.62 7.76 -21.65
CA LYS A 4 10.76 7.16 -20.94
C LYS A 4 10.50 6.97 -19.44
N VAL A 5 9.92 7.98 -18.77
CA VAL A 5 9.62 7.89 -17.34
C VAL A 5 8.52 6.86 -17.05
N ASP A 6 7.58 6.70 -17.98
CA ASP A 6 6.52 5.69 -17.90
C ASP A 6 7.10 4.27 -18.04
N GLU A 7 7.88 4.03 -19.10
CA GLU A 7 8.50 2.73 -19.39
C GLU A 7 9.60 2.32 -18.39
N ASP A 8 10.24 3.28 -17.72
CA ASP A 8 11.22 3.04 -16.66
C ASP A 8 10.55 2.72 -15.28
N GLU A 9 9.24 2.93 -15.11
CA GLU A 9 8.52 2.71 -13.85
C GLU A 9 7.77 1.37 -13.83
N HIS A 10 8.06 0.54 -12.82
CA HIS A 10 7.50 -0.82 -12.73
C HIS A 10 6.34 -0.95 -11.75
N SER A 11 6.11 0.01 -10.83
CA SER A 11 5.08 -0.12 -9.78
C SER A 11 3.66 -0.27 -10.34
N ILE A 12 3.39 0.31 -11.51
CA ILE A 12 2.13 0.16 -12.26
C ILE A 12 2.18 -1.07 -13.16
N GLU A 13 3.28 -1.23 -13.91
CA GLU A 13 3.47 -2.33 -14.86
C GLU A 13 3.23 -3.71 -14.21
N MET A 14 3.73 -3.91 -12.98
CA MET A 14 3.59 -5.19 -12.26
C MET A 14 2.13 -5.57 -11.97
N GLN A 15 1.19 -4.62 -12.02
CA GLN A 15 -0.24 -4.90 -11.85
C GLN A 15 -0.90 -5.34 -13.16
N LEU A 16 -0.36 -4.94 -14.32
CA LEU A 16 -1.00 -5.13 -15.63
C LEU A 16 -1.21 -6.62 -15.99
N PRO A 17 -0.24 -7.55 -15.81
CA PRO A 17 -0.47 -8.96 -16.09
C PRO A 17 -1.57 -9.57 -15.21
N TYR A 18 -1.64 -9.19 -13.93
CA TYR A 18 -2.66 -9.66 -13.01
C TYR A 18 -4.06 -9.16 -13.41
N ILE A 19 -4.17 -7.87 -13.74
CA ILE A 19 -5.42 -7.26 -14.21
C ILE A 19 -5.88 -7.95 -15.49
N ALA A 20 -4.99 -8.09 -16.48
CA ALA A 20 -5.30 -8.73 -17.75
C ALA A 20 -5.77 -10.17 -17.56
N LYS A 21 -5.15 -10.91 -16.63
CA LYS A 21 -5.53 -12.29 -16.33
C LYS A 21 -6.90 -12.39 -15.64
N VAL A 22 -7.15 -11.57 -14.63
CA VAL A 22 -8.42 -11.56 -13.88
C VAL A 22 -9.59 -11.09 -14.75
N MET A 23 -9.34 -10.10 -15.61
CA MET A 23 -10.35 -9.49 -16.47
C MET A 23 -10.42 -10.09 -17.88
N GLN A 24 -9.80 -11.25 -18.11
CA GLN A 24 -9.65 -11.85 -19.46
C GLN A 24 -11.00 -12.00 -20.20
N ASP A 25 -12.07 -12.36 -19.50
CA ASP A 25 -13.41 -12.57 -20.06
C ASP A 25 -14.15 -11.24 -20.36
N TYR A 26 -13.58 -10.14 -19.88
CA TYR A 26 -14.09 -8.78 -20.01
C TYR A 26 -13.12 -7.87 -20.77
N LYS A 27 -12.14 -8.40 -21.50
CA LYS A 27 -11.02 -7.65 -22.12
C LYS A 27 -11.42 -6.38 -22.90
N ASP A 28 -12.60 -6.38 -23.53
CA ASP A 28 -13.10 -5.27 -24.35
C ASP A 28 -14.16 -4.42 -23.60
N LYS A 29 -14.34 -4.65 -22.29
CA LYS A 29 -15.40 -4.08 -21.44
C LYS A 29 -14.87 -3.30 -20.23
N PHE A 30 -13.56 -3.11 -20.12
CA PHE A 30 -12.95 -2.29 -19.08
C PHE A 30 -11.87 -1.38 -19.66
N THR A 31 -11.55 -0.32 -18.93
CA THR A 31 -10.43 0.57 -19.19
C THR A 31 -9.56 0.66 -17.94
N ILE A 32 -8.33 1.15 -18.09
CA ILE A 32 -7.43 1.43 -16.98
C ILE A 32 -7.08 2.92 -16.95
N VAL A 33 -6.87 3.45 -15.76
CA VAL A 33 -6.38 4.82 -15.53
C VAL A 33 -5.10 4.72 -14.70
N PRO A 34 -3.92 4.66 -15.33
CA PRO A 34 -2.65 4.61 -14.60
C PRO A 34 -2.38 5.96 -13.94
N VAL A 35 -2.07 5.94 -12.63
CA VAL A 35 -1.74 7.13 -11.85
C VAL A 35 -0.42 6.89 -11.12
N MET A 36 0.63 7.57 -11.55
CA MET A 36 1.92 7.57 -10.85
C MET A 36 1.88 8.55 -9.69
N VAL A 37 2.06 8.04 -8.47
CA VAL A 37 2.04 8.85 -7.23
C VAL A 37 3.47 9.04 -6.74
N GLY A 38 3.94 10.28 -6.78
CA GLY A 38 5.26 10.65 -6.26
C GLY A 38 5.28 10.85 -4.74
N SER A 39 6.32 11.54 -4.26
CA SER A 39 6.38 11.96 -2.85
C SER A 39 5.39 13.08 -2.58
N LEU A 40 4.32 12.78 -1.84
CA LEU A 40 3.28 13.74 -1.51
C LEU A 40 3.47 14.35 -0.13
N SER A 41 3.00 15.58 0.06
CA SER A 41 2.76 16.15 1.39
C SER A 41 1.38 15.72 1.89
N THR A 42 1.14 15.80 3.21
CA THR A 42 -0.15 15.47 3.82
C THR A 42 -1.32 16.24 3.20
N GLU A 43 -1.10 17.51 2.84
CA GLU A 43 -2.11 18.36 2.19
C GLU A 43 -2.45 17.83 0.80
N LYS A 44 -1.43 17.41 0.03
CA LYS A 44 -1.64 16.80 -1.29
C LYS A 44 -2.30 15.43 -1.20
N GLU A 45 -1.95 14.61 -0.21
CA GLU A 45 -2.63 13.34 0.04
C GLU A 45 -4.11 13.55 0.31
N SER A 46 -4.45 14.57 1.12
CA SER A 46 -5.85 14.94 1.39
C SER A 46 -6.56 15.44 0.13
N LEU A 47 -5.91 16.31 -0.66
CA LEU A 47 -6.48 16.86 -1.89
C LEU A 47 -6.77 15.75 -2.91
N TYR A 48 -5.81 14.87 -3.16
CA TYR A 48 -6.00 13.76 -4.10
C TYR A 48 -7.01 12.74 -3.57
N GLY A 49 -7.01 12.47 -2.27
CA GLY A 49 -8.05 11.64 -1.64
C GLY A 49 -9.45 12.20 -1.88
N HIS A 50 -9.64 13.51 -1.73
CA HIS A 50 -10.89 14.18 -2.05
C HIS A 50 -11.28 14.02 -3.53
N ILE A 51 -10.35 14.30 -4.45
CA ILE A 51 -10.59 14.16 -5.91
C ILE A 51 -10.99 12.72 -6.27
N PHE A 52 -10.29 11.72 -5.73
CA PHE A 52 -10.52 10.32 -6.03
C PHE A 52 -11.74 9.71 -5.34
N SER A 53 -12.23 10.32 -4.25
CA SER A 53 -13.35 9.78 -3.47
C SER A 53 -14.62 9.55 -4.28
N GLN A 54 -14.94 10.47 -5.21
CA GLN A 54 -16.12 10.33 -6.08
C GLN A 54 -16.00 9.12 -7.03
N TYR A 55 -14.79 8.80 -7.49
CA TYR A 55 -14.55 7.65 -8.36
C TYR A 55 -14.50 6.35 -7.55
N LEU A 56 -13.98 6.41 -6.32
CA LEU A 56 -13.98 5.27 -5.39
C LEU A 56 -15.40 4.85 -4.99
N ALA A 57 -16.33 5.80 -4.91
CA ALA A 57 -17.73 5.55 -4.59
C ALA A 57 -18.55 4.92 -5.74
N ASP A 58 -18.05 4.94 -6.98
CA ASP A 58 -18.75 4.34 -8.10
C ASP A 58 -18.51 2.82 -8.11
N PRO A 59 -19.55 1.97 -7.97
CA PRO A 59 -19.40 0.52 -7.93
C PRO A 59 -18.87 -0.10 -9.24
N LYS A 60 -18.76 0.67 -10.33
CA LYS A 60 -18.15 0.24 -11.58
C LYS A 60 -16.62 0.38 -11.59
N ASN A 61 -16.05 1.06 -10.60
CA ASN A 61 -14.62 1.32 -10.52
C ASN A 61 -13.93 0.38 -9.54
N LEU A 62 -12.64 0.12 -9.80
CA LEU A 62 -11.74 -0.60 -8.91
C LEU A 62 -10.46 0.22 -8.75
N PHE A 63 -10.05 0.44 -7.50
CA PHE A 63 -8.77 1.06 -7.17
C PHE A 63 -7.75 -0.02 -6.81
N ILE A 64 -6.64 -0.06 -7.54
CA ILE A 64 -5.51 -0.95 -7.24
C ILE A 64 -4.38 -0.08 -6.67
N ILE A 65 -4.07 -0.31 -5.39
CA ILE A 65 -3.02 0.43 -4.68
C ILE A 65 -1.78 -0.46 -4.60
N SER A 66 -0.75 -0.11 -5.38
CA SER A 66 0.51 -0.87 -5.47
C SER A 66 1.45 -0.49 -4.32
N SER A 67 1.87 -1.47 -3.51
CA SER A 67 2.86 -1.27 -2.44
C SER A 67 3.47 -2.59 -1.96
N ASP A 68 4.79 -2.61 -1.81
CA ASP A 68 5.49 -3.49 -0.87
C ASP A 68 5.45 -2.89 0.54
N PHE A 69 5.69 -3.73 1.55
CA PHE A 69 5.76 -3.36 2.97
C PHE A 69 7.24 -3.18 3.40
N CYS A 70 7.66 -3.62 4.59
CA CYS A 70 9.02 -3.40 5.07
C CYS A 70 10.09 -3.92 4.11
N HIS A 71 10.98 -3.03 3.68
CA HIS A 71 12.29 -3.35 3.11
C HIS A 71 13.31 -3.29 4.26
N TRP A 72 13.68 -4.46 4.78
CA TRP A 72 14.57 -4.59 5.93
C TRP A 72 15.96 -5.06 5.53
N GLY A 73 16.99 -4.45 6.12
CA GLY A 73 18.40 -4.82 5.95
C GLY A 73 19.30 -3.62 5.66
N GLN A 74 20.61 -3.82 5.81
CA GLN A 74 21.60 -2.75 5.63
C GLN A 74 21.53 -2.07 4.25
N ARG A 75 21.25 -2.85 3.18
CA ARG A 75 21.12 -2.32 1.81
C ARG A 75 19.98 -1.30 1.65
N PHE A 76 18.97 -1.37 2.51
CA PHE A 76 17.84 -0.43 2.54
C PHE A 76 18.04 0.69 3.57
N ARG A 77 19.15 0.67 4.32
CA ARG A 77 19.42 1.56 5.46
C ARG A 77 18.30 1.54 6.50
N TYR A 78 17.65 0.39 6.67
CA TYR A 78 16.57 0.20 7.63
C TYR A 78 16.71 -1.16 8.31
N THR A 79 17.08 -1.13 9.59
CA THR A 79 17.30 -2.34 10.40
C THR A 79 16.60 -2.22 11.75
N PHE A 80 15.41 -1.60 11.78
CA PHE A 80 14.60 -1.54 12.99
C PHE A 80 14.39 -2.96 13.54
N TYR A 81 14.69 -3.14 14.81
CA TYR A 81 14.56 -4.44 15.46
C TYR A 81 14.17 -4.26 16.92
N GLU A 82 12.95 -4.64 17.24
CA GLU A 82 12.44 -4.73 18.60
C GLU A 82 12.59 -6.18 19.10
N LYS A 83 13.53 -6.39 20.03
CA LYS A 83 13.92 -7.71 20.56
C LYS A 83 12.78 -8.39 21.31
N SER A 84 11.90 -7.61 21.95
CA SER A 84 10.74 -8.17 22.67
C SER A 84 9.71 -8.80 21.72
N TRP A 85 9.80 -8.57 20.41
CA TRP A 85 8.93 -9.17 19.40
C TRP A 85 9.48 -10.47 18.81
N GLY A 86 10.56 -11.01 19.38
CA GLY A 86 11.17 -12.27 18.95
C GLY A 86 12.33 -12.07 17.98
N GLU A 87 12.53 -13.02 17.06
CA GLU A 87 13.58 -12.94 16.05
C GLU A 87 13.34 -11.79 15.05
N ILE A 88 14.36 -11.41 14.27
CA ILE A 88 14.28 -10.27 13.35
C ILE A 88 13.07 -10.38 12.41
N HIS A 89 12.85 -11.52 11.76
CA HIS A 89 11.69 -11.70 10.88
C HIS A 89 10.33 -11.58 11.60
N GLN A 90 10.26 -11.94 12.89
CA GLN A 90 9.06 -11.79 13.71
C GLN A 90 8.84 -10.33 14.12
N SER A 91 9.93 -9.61 14.39
CA SER A 91 9.92 -8.18 14.64
C SER A 91 9.44 -7.40 13.39
N ILE A 92 9.97 -7.74 12.20
CA ILE A 92 9.50 -7.20 10.91
C ILE A 92 8.01 -7.49 10.72
N LYS A 93 7.58 -8.74 10.93
CA LYS A 93 6.18 -9.14 10.82
C LYS A 93 5.30 -8.31 11.76
N THR A 94 5.71 -8.14 13.00
CA THR A 94 4.96 -7.35 14.00
C THR A 94 4.89 -5.88 13.61
N LEU A 95 5.99 -5.31 13.11
CA LEU A 95 6.05 -3.95 12.60
C LEU A 95 5.09 -3.75 11.42
N ASP A 96 5.08 -4.66 10.44
CA ASP A 96 4.21 -4.58 9.28
C ASP A 96 2.74 -4.74 9.67
N HIS A 97 2.42 -5.71 10.52
CA HIS A 97 1.06 -5.92 11.02
C HIS A 97 0.54 -4.69 11.78
N LYS A 98 1.37 -4.00 12.56
CA LYS A 98 0.97 -2.71 13.17
C LYS A 98 0.57 -1.68 12.12
N GLY A 99 1.32 -1.59 11.01
CA GLY A 99 0.97 -0.72 9.89
C GLY A 99 -0.35 -1.15 9.24
N MET A 100 -0.49 -2.45 8.95
CA MET A 100 -1.72 -3.05 8.41
C MET A 100 -2.93 -2.75 9.29
N ASP A 101 -2.83 -2.92 10.61
CA ASP A 101 -3.88 -2.63 11.58
C ASP A 101 -4.32 -1.16 11.52
N THR A 102 -3.38 -0.22 11.38
CA THR A 102 -3.75 1.20 11.20
C THR A 102 -4.47 1.46 9.88
N ILE A 103 -4.09 0.78 8.79
CA ILE A 103 -4.74 0.90 7.48
C ILE A 103 -6.16 0.32 7.52
N GLU A 104 -6.38 -0.81 8.20
CA GLU A 104 -7.71 -1.41 8.38
C GLU A 104 -8.69 -0.50 9.14
N THR A 105 -8.19 0.42 9.96
CA THR A 105 -9.06 1.39 10.65
C THR A 105 -9.65 2.45 9.73
N LEU A 106 -9.14 2.58 8.50
CA LEU A 106 -9.51 3.63 7.54
C LEU A 106 -9.32 5.06 8.08
N LYS A 107 -8.42 5.24 9.06
CA LYS A 107 -8.10 6.56 9.65
C LYS A 107 -6.73 7.03 9.18
N PRO A 108 -6.65 8.05 8.29
CA PRO A 108 -5.38 8.58 7.78
C PRO A 108 -4.40 8.97 8.90
N ALA A 109 -4.89 9.61 9.95
CA ALA A 109 -4.05 10.07 11.06
C ALA A 109 -3.33 8.91 11.80
N ALA A 110 -3.97 7.74 11.90
CA ALA A 110 -3.36 6.58 12.57
C ALA A 110 -2.17 6.05 11.77
N PHE A 111 -2.29 5.98 10.45
CA PHE A 111 -1.21 5.52 9.58
C PHE A 111 -0.05 6.54 9.53
N VAL A 112 -0.36 7.85 9.50
CA VAL A 112 0.64 8.91 9.59
C VAL A 112 1.45 8.81 10.88
N GLU A 113 0.78 8.57 12.01
CA GLU A 113 1.46 8.44 13.31
C GLU A 113 2.33 7.19 13.38
N TYR A 114 1.87 6.07 12.81
CA TYR A 114 2.66 4.86 12.65
C TYR A 114 3.94 5.12 11.84
N LEU A 115 3.83 5.80 10.69
CA LEU A 115 4.99 6.12 9.84
C LEU A 115 5.97 7.06 10.56
N LYS A 116 5.47 8.06 11.30
CA LYS A 116 6.33 8.94 12.12
C LYS A 116 7.08 8.16 13.20
N THR A 117 6.41 7.22 13.85
CA THR A 117 6.98 6.45 14.97
C THR A 117 8.05 5.48 14.48
N PHE A 118 7.78 4.70 13.44
CA PHE A 118 8.64 3.59 13.05
C PHE A 118 9.47 3.85 11.79
N SER A 119 9.11 4.84 10.98
CA SER A 119 9.73 5.09 9.68
C SER A 119 9.82 3.82 8.80
N ASN A 120 8.82 2.92 8.90
CA ASN A 120 8.81 1.69 8.11
C ASN A 120 8.88 2.02 6.62
N THR A 121 9.65 1.22 5.87
CA THR A 121 10.05 1.48 4.48
C THR A 121 8.99 1.07 3.46
N ILE A 122 7.70 1.23 3.81
CA ILE A 122 6.56 0.95 2.93
C ILE A 122 6.64 1.86 1.68
N CYS A 123 6.84 1.26 0.50
CA CYS A 123 7.14 2.03 -0.72
C CYS A 123 5.91 2.81 -1.22
N GLY A 124 4.72 2.22 -1.13
CA GLY A 124 3.44 2.81 -1.54
C GLY A 124 2.72 3.57 -0.43
N ARG A 125 3.45 4.09 0.58
CA ARG A 125 2.85 4.86 1.68
C ARG A 125 1.98 6.03 1.21
N HIS A 126 2.36 6.71 0.12
CA HIS A 126 1.61 7.86 -0.41
C HIS A 126 0.31 7.43 -1.13
N PRO A 127 0.32 6.45 -2.07
CA PRO A 127 -0.91 5.82 -2.56
C PRO A 127 -1.85 5.32 -1.46
N ILE A 128 -1.31 4.67 -0.42
CA ILE A 128 -2.09 4.19 0.73
C ILE A 128 -2.74 5.38 1.47
N SER A 129 -1.98 6.44 1.77
CA SER A 129 -2.53 7.66 2.37
C SER A 129 -3.64 8.30 1.53
N VAL A 130 -3.48 8.33 0.19
CA VAL A 130 -4.52 8.83 -0.72
C VAL A 130 -5.79 7.98 -0.64
N LEU A 131 -5.68 6.65 -0.61
CA LEU A 131 -6.82 5.75 -0.40
C LEU A 131 -7.52 6.02 0.94
N LEU A 132 -6.75 6.14 2.03
CA LEU A 132 -7.29 6.41 3.36
C LEU A 132 -8.02 7.76 3.39
N GLN A 133 -7.47 8.79 2.73
CA GLN A 133 -8.12 10.10 2.61
C GLN A 133 -9.39 10.02 1.76
N ALA A 134 -9.40 9.25 0.67
CA ALA A 134 -10.60 9.02 -0.13
C ALA A 134 -11.70 8.32 0.69
N ALA A 135 -11.37 7.25 1.40
CA ALA A 135 -12.27 6.55 2.31
C ALA A 135 -12.81 7.49 3.41
N ASN A 136 -11.98 8.41 3.89
CA ASN A 136 -12.34 9.41 4.88
C ASN A 136 -13.41 10.42 4.38
N HIS A 137 -13.51 10.64 3.07
CA HIS A 137 -14.58 11.44 2.45
C HIS A 137 -15.88 10.65 2.23
N LEU A 138 -15.82 9.31 2.29
CA LEU A 138 -16.96 8.41 2.10
C LEU A 138 -17.54 7.89 3.42
N ARG A 139 -17.32 8.58 4.55
CA ARG A 139 -17.73 8.16 5.91
C ARG A 139 -19.22 7.83 6.09
N THR A 140 -20.08 8.29 5.19
CA THR A 140 -21.52 7.96 5.21
C THR A 140 -21.82 6.57 4.67
N GLN A 141 -20.90 5.99 3.90
CA GLN A 141 -20.97 4.61 3.40
C GLN A 141 -20.33 3.65 4.41
N LYS A 142 -20.67 2.37 4.31
CA LYS A 142 -20.06 1.36 5.16
C LYS A 142 -18.86 0.75 4.44
N LEU A 143 -17.67 1.23 4.80
CA LEU A 143 -16.41 0.73 4.24
C LEU A 143 -15.75 -0.29 5.18
N SER A 144 -15.18 -1.35 4.62
CA SER A 144 -14.38 -2.33 5.35
C SER A 144 -13.14 -2.70 4.56
N LEU A 145 -11.95 -2.48 5.15
CA LEU A 145 -10.68 -2.93 4.58
C LEU A 145 -10.13 -4.08 5.40
N LYS A 146 -9.73 -5.16 4.71
CA LYS A 146 -9.11 -6.33 5.35
C LYS A 146 -7.89 -6.80 4.58
N PHE A 147 -6.79 -7.02 5.31
CA PHE A 147 -5.66 -7.76 4.79
C PHE A 147 -5.95 -9.26 4.77
N LEU A 148 -5.65 -9.89 3.64
CA LEU A 148 -5.98 -11.28 3.34
C LEU A 148 -4.76 -12.20 3.42
N LYS A 149 -3.56 -11.66 3.15
CA LYS A 149 -2.32 -12.44 3.14
C LYS A 149 -1.14 -11.55 3.46
N TYR A 150 -0.15 -12.15 4.14
CA TYR A 150 1.14 -11.55 4.43
C TYR A 150 2.24 -12.57 4.12
N ALA A 151 3.34 -12.10 3.55
CA ALA A 151 4.53 -12.89 3.26
C ALA A 151 5.79 -12.03 3.39
N GLN A 152 6.94 -12.69 3.54
CA GLN A 152 8.26 -12.08 3.48
C GLN A 152 9.06 -12.81 2.39
N SER A 153 9.89 -12.10 1.64
CA SER A 153 10.75 -12.69 0.61
C SER A 153 11.68 -13.77 1.19
N SER A 154 12.07 -13.61 2.46
CA SER A 154 12.95 -14.48 3.23
C SER A 154 12.75 -14.19 4.72
N LYS A 155 13.17 -15.11 5.59
CA LYS A 155 13.23 -14.87 7.04
C LYS A 155 14.62 -14.37 7.42
N CYS A 156 14.70 -13.16 7.95
CA CYS A 156 15.92 -12.60 8.52
C CYS A 156 16.15 -13.13 9.96
N TYR A 157 17.36 -13.56 10.25
CA TYR A 157 17.83 -14.04 11.55
C TYR A 157 19.01 -13.22 12.09
N ASN A 158 19.80 -12.61 11.20
CA ASN A 158 20.97 -11.81 11.58
C ASN A 158 21.03 -10.47 10.81
N LEU A 159 21.95 -9.58 11.21
CA LEU A 159 22.07 -8.23 10.63
C LEU A 159 22.64 -8.20 9.19
N GLY A 160 23.23 -9.30 8.73
CA GLY A 160 23.68 -9.45 7.35
C GLY A 160 22.55 -9.84 6.38
N ASP A 161 21.41 -10.32 6.91
CA ASP A 161 20.26 -10.70 6.10
C ASP A 161 19.51 -9.46 5.57
N SER A 162 18.66 -9.68 4.57
CA SER A 162 17.70 -8.67 4.12
C SER A 162 16.44 -9.33 3.56
N SER A 163 15.31 -8.63 3.66
CA SER A 163 14.02 -9.11 3.18
C SER A 163 13.14 -7.95 2.72
N VAL A 164 12.16 -8.26 1.89
CA VAL A 164 11.03 -7.38 1.56
C VAL A 164 9.74 -8.08 1.98
N SER A 165 8.82 -7.35 2.59
CA SER A 165 7.51 -7.86 3.00
C SER A 165 6.43 -7.55 1.96
N TYR A 166 5.48 -8.46 1.82
CA TYR A 166 4.35 -8.35 0.89
C TYR A 166 3.03 -8.56 1.64
N ALA A 167 2.04 -7.75 1.32
CA ALA A 167 0.69 -7.89 1.87
C ALA A 167 -0.36 -7.63 0.79
N SER A 168 -1.48 -8.36 0.86
CA SER A 168 -2.63 -8.16 -0.03
C SER A 168 -3.86 -7.83 0.80
N ALA A 169 -4.63 -6.82 0.40
CA ALA A 169 -5.85 -6.40 1.07
C ALA A 169 -7.01 -6.18 0.08
N SER A 170 -8.24 -6.20 0.61
CA SER A 170 -9.44 -5.82 -0.12
C SER A 170 -10.21 -4.77 0.68
N LEU A 171 -10.63 -3.71 -0.02
CA LEU A 171 -11.61 -2.74 0.47
C LEU A 171 -12.97 -3.07 -0.14
N ILE A 172 -13.99 -3.15 0.70
CA ILE A 172 -15.38 -3.34 0.29
C ILE A 172 -16.19 -2.13 0.76
N ILE A 173 -17.10 -1.69 -0.08
CA ILE A 173 -18.11 -0.67 0.21
C ILE A 173 -19.47 -1.37 0.18
N GLU A 174 -20.18 -1.35 1.31
CA GLU A 174 -21.55 -1.88 1.47
C GLU A 174 -22.61 -0.79 1.33
#